data_AF-A0A954NA19-F1
#
_entry.id   AF-A0A954NA19-F1
#
_cell.length_a   1.000
_cell.length_b   1.000
_cell.length_c   1.000
_cell.angle_alpha   90.00
_cell.angle_beta   90.00
_cell.angle_gamma   90.00
#
_symmetry.space_group_name_H-M   'P 1'
#
loop_
_entity.id
_entity.type
_entity.pdbx_description
1 polymer ?
#
loop_
_entity_poly.entity_id
_entity_poly.type
_entity_poly.pdbx_seq_one_letter_code
_entity_poly.pdbx_strand_id
1 'polypeptide(L)'
;MSETIRRSARGGALRHEMRGRFRQLSGALLAVMLATPIALAAETATESAESAAAVANARILDATQYLASDDLEGRGVGTEGLNLAAQYIAARFAELGLDTELFDGTPFQQFEMTVGSELGATNEVELTGPPAAGSDTATTIPLELGEDFTPMSIGGSGKFDLPLAFVGYGITGSDEMYDDYEGIDVQGKAVIILRHEPQQDNPHSVFDGTETSRHAPFVRKLANAYEHGAAAVIFCTGEHEILKDVRRALARYENTLEELDQLRTKFAATEHPSLAAIDEYLDQVGDLVEQTQRRAERVRSVYDPMLGFHAAGAGSEAREMPVLFIRREPLSKVLKATLGK
;
A
#
# COMPACT_ATOMS: atom_id res chain seq x y z
N MET A 1 -6.37 -116.13 -9.47
CA MET A 1 -6.63 -116.90 -10.70
C MET A 1 -6.64 -115.94 -11.87
N SER A 2 -5.69 -116.17 -12.78
CA SER A 2 -5.61 -115.73 -14.18
C SER A 2 -5.61 -114.23 -14.55
N GLU A 3 -4.46 -113.83 -15.09
CA GLU A 3 -4.27 -112.83 -16.13
C GLU A 3 -5.18 -113.02 -17.35
N THR A 4 -5.27 -111.98 -18.21
CA THR A 4 -5.18 -112.00 -19.71
C THR A 4 -6.09 -110.88 -20.29
N ILE A 5 -5.60 -109.71 -20.73
CA ILE A 5 -4.85 -109.33 -21.97
C ILE A 5 -5.75 -108.72 -23.10
N ARG A 6 -5.36 -107.48 -23.46
CA ARG A 6 -5.27 -106.78 -24.78
C ARG A 6 -6.47 -106.39 -25.69
N ARG A 7 -6.26 -105.14 -26.19
CA ARG A 7 -6.56 -104.52 -27.52
C ARG A 7 -8.02 -104.08 -27.71
N SER A 8 -8.34 -102.91 -28.29
CA SER A 8 -7.76 -102.25 -29.46
C SER A 8 -8.09 -100.74 -29.50
N ALA A 9 -7.31 -100.00 -30.26
CA ALA A 9 -7.29 -98.55 -30.39
C ALA A 9 -8.32 -97.94 -31.36
N ARG A 10 -8.52 -96.62 -31.21
CA ARG A 10 -8.78 -95.55 -32.20
C ARG A 10 -10.04 -94.74 -31.92
N GLY A 11 -9.85 -93.42 -31.81
CA GLY A 11 -10.94 -92.45 -31.73
C GLY A 11 -10.53 -91.10 -31.15
N GLY A 12 -9.34 -90.59 -31.52
CA GLY A 12 -8.91 -89.23 -31.19
C GLY A 12 -9.45 -88.26 -32.24
N ALA A 13 -10.54 -87.58 -31.91
CA ALA A 13 -10.97 -86.26 -32.38
C ALA A 13 -12.37 -86.01 -31.78
N LEU A 14 -12.71 -84.76 -31.45
CA LEU A 14 -14.04 -84.29 -30.97
C LEU A 14 -14.31 -84.23 -29.45
N ARG A 15 -13.30 -84.04 -28.60
CA ARG A 15 -13.53 -83.77 -27.16
C ARG A 15 -12.96 -82.45 -26.61
N HIS A 16 -12.77 -81.42 -27.45
CA HIS A 16 -12.17 -80.17 -26.96
C HIS A 16 -13.00 -78.88 -27.13
N GLU A 17 -14.22 -78.91 -27.68
CA GLU A 17 -14.98 -77.65 -27.91
C GLU A 17 -16.19 -77.39 -26.97
N MET A 18 -16.66 -78.35 -26.16
CA MET A 18 -17.88 -78.14 -25.35
C MET A 18 -17.68 -77.84 -23.86
N ARG A 19 -16.46 -77.73 -23.34
CA ARG A 19 -16.21 -77.42 -21.90
C ARG A 19 -15.87 -75.95 -21.58
N GLY A 20 -15.67 -75.10 -22.59
CA GLY A 20 -15.28 -73.69 -22.40
C GLY A 20 -16.42 -72.71 -22.14
N ARG A 21 -17.65 -73.02 -22.59
CA ARG A 21 -18.74 -72.02 -22.61
C ARG A 21 -19.55 -71.91 -21.32
N PHE A 22 -19.49 -72.88 -20.41
CA PHE A 22 -20.29 -72.86 -19.17
C PHE A 22 -19.57 -72.26 -17.95
N ARG A 23 -18.22 -72.22 -17.92
CA ARG A 23 -17.45 -71.56 -16.83
C ARG A 23 -17.28 -70.04 -17.03
N GLN A 24 -17.49 -69.53 -18.25
CA GLN A 24 -17.37 -68.09 -18.52
C GLN A 24 -18.65 -67.31 -18.21
N LEU A 25 -19.82 -67.96 -18.19
CA LEU A 25 -21.10 -67.29 -17.91
C LEU A 25 -21.36 -67.06 -16.41
N SER A 26 -20.86 -67.93 -15.50
CA SER A 26 -21.06 -67.75 -14.05
C SER A 26 -20.10 -66.74 -13.40
N GLY A 27 -18.89 -66.57 -13.93
CA GLY A 27 -17.93 -65.57 -13.42
C GLY A 27 -18.26 -64.13 -13.85
N ALA A 28 -18.82 -63.98 -15.06
CA ALA A 28 -19.25 -62.68 -15.57
C ALA A 28 -20.46 -62.13 -14.80
N LEU A 29 -21.40 -62.98 -14.36
CA LEU A 29 -22.56 -62.53 -13.59
C LEU A 29 -22.20 -62.06 -12.16
N LEU A 30 -21.20 -62.69 -11.52
CA LEU A 30 -20.79 -62.36 -10.16
C LEU A 30 -19.90 -61.10 -10.08
N ALA A 31 -19.06 -60.86 -11.11
CA ALA A 31 -18.27 -59.64 -11.23
C ALA A 31 -19.14 -58.40 -11.56
N VAL A 32 -20.22 -58.58 -12.33
CA VAL A 32 -21.21 -57.52 -12.62
C VAL A 32 -22.05 -57.18 -11.38
N MET A 33 -22.32 -58.14 -10.48
CA MET A 33 -23.05 -57.89 -9.22
C MET A 33 -22.23 -57.20 -8.11
N LEU A 34 -20.89 -57.27 -8.15
CA LEU A 34 -20.00 -56.61 -7.18
C LEU A 34 -19.44 -55.26 -7.69
N ALA A 35 -19.35 -55.06 -9.00
CA ALA A 35 -18.93 -53.78 -9.59
C ALA A 35 -20.06 -52.71 -9.61
N THR A 36 -21.32 -53.14 -9.65
CA THR A 36 -22.49 -52.25 -9.61
C THR A 36 -22.67 -51.47 -8.30
N PRO A 37 -22.52 -52.05 -7.09
CA PRO A 37 -22.65 -51.26 -5.85
C PRO A 37 -21.51 -50.28 -5.63
N ILE A 38 -20.30 -50.54 -6.15
CA ILE A 38 -19.13 -49.65 -6.02
C ILE A 38 -19.24 -48.45 -6.96
N ALA A 39 -19.68 -48.66 -8.21
CA ALA A 39 -19.95 -47.57 -9.15
C ALA A 39 -21.09 -46.67 -8.65
N LEU A 40 -22.16 -47.26 -8.10
CA LEU A 40 -23.28 -46.51 -7.51
C LEU A 40 -22.87 -45.71 -6.26
N ALA A 41 -21.97 -46.25 -5.42
CA ALA A 41 -21.40 -45.53 -4.28
C ALA A 41 -20.47 -44.36 -4.68
N ALA A 42 -19.72 -44.51 -5.78
CA ALA A 42 -18.88 -43.43 -6.30
C ALA A 42 -19.71 -42.32 -6.99
N GLU A 43 -20.78 -42.69 -7.69
CA GLU A 43 -21.71 -41.77 -8.33
C GLU A 43 -22.49 -40.96 -7.29
N THR A 44 -23.03 -41.61 -6.26
CA THR A 44 -23.68 -40.95 -5.11
C THR A 44 -22.73 -40.08 -4.28
N ALA A 45 -21.46 -40.47 -4.11
CA ALA A 45 -20.46 -39.62 -3.43
C ALA A 45 -20.10 -38.37 -4.24
N THR A 46 -20.04 -38.49 -5.57
CA THR A 46 -19.78 -37.35 -6.48
C THR A 46 -20.98 -36.41 -6.52
N GLU A 47 -22.19 -36.95 -6.62
CA GLU A 47 -23.45 -36.19 -6.60
C GLU A 47 -23.67 -35.50 -5.24
N SER A 48 -23.28 -36.13 -4.12
CA SER A 48 -23.29 -35.50 -2.79
C SER A 48 -22.27 -34.38 -2.65
N ALA A 49 -21.09 -34.50 -3.26
CA ALA A 49 -20.07 -33.46 -3.24
C ALA A 49 -20.44 -32.26 -4.12
N GLU A 50 -21.01 -32.53 -5.29
CA GLU A 50 -21.52 -31.51 -6.22
C GLU A 50 -22.74 -30.78 -5.63
N SER A 51 -23.63 -31.51 -4.94
CA SER A 51 -24.74 -30.95 -4.16
C SER A 51 -24.26 -30.07 -3.01
N ALA A 52 -23.25 -30.52 -2.23
CA ALA A 52 -22.68 -29.71 -1.16
C ALA A 52 -21.99 -28.43 -1.67
N ALA A 53 -21.28 -28.52 -2.80
CA ALA A 53 -20.68 -27.37 -3.46
C ALA A 53 -21.74 -26.39 -3.98
N ALA A 54 -22.84 -26.89 -4.55
CA ALA A 54 -23.95 -26.07 -5.00
C ALA A 54 -24.62 -25.32 -3.84
N VAL A 55 -24.85 -25.98 -2.71
CA VAL A 55 -25.39 -25.35 -1.48
C VAL A 55 -24.43 -24.28 -0.93
N ALA A 56 -23.13 -24.58 -0.90
CA ALA A 56 -22.13 -23.62 -0.47
C ALA A 56 -22.08 -22.39 -1.38
N ASN A 57 -22.11 -22.59 -2.70
CA ASN A 57 -22.10 -21.51 -3.69
C ASN A 57 -23.35 -20.64 -3.60
N ALA A 58 -24.54 -21.24 -3.44
CA ALA A 58 -25.77 -20.50 -3.23
C ALA A 58 -25.70 -19.61 -1.98
N ARG A 59 -25.23 -20.17 -0.85
CA ARG A 59 -25.06 -19.40 0.39
C ARG A 59 -24.06 -18.25 0.25
N ILE A 60 -22.95 -18.46 -0.45
CA ILE A 60 -21.95 -17.41 -0.71
C ILE A 60 -22.56 -16.32 -1.59
N LEU A 61 -23.30 -16.70 -2.64
CA LEU A 61 -23.95 -15.76 -3.53
C LEU A 61 -24.99 -14.91 -2.79
N ASP A 62 -25.88 -15.54 -2.01
CA ASP A 62 -26.90 -14.83 -1.24
C ASP A 62 -26.28 -13.84 -0.23
N ALA A 63 -25.25 -14.28 0.50
CA ALA A 63 -24.54 -13.40 1.42
C ALA A 63 -23.85 -12.23 0.71
N THR A 64 -23.25 -12.48 -0.46
CA THR A 64 -22.59 -11.44 -1.26
C THR A 64 -23.60 -10.45 -1.79
N GLN A 65 -24.76 -10.92 -2.28
CA GLN A 65 -25.82 -10.08 -2.80
C GLN A 65 -26.38 -9.15 -1.72
N TYR A 66 -26.65 -9.68 -0.53
CA TYR A 66 -27.12 -8.84 0.58
C TYR A 66 -26.05 -7.84 1.03
N LEU A 67 -24.81 -8.28 1.30
CA LEU A 67 -23.73 -7.42 1.81
C LEU A 67 -23.24 -6.35 0.81
N ALA A 68 -23.62 -6.50 -0.47
CA ALA A 68 -23.36 -5.54 -1.55
C ALA A 68 -24.64 -4.88 -2.09
N SER A 69 -25.78 -5.07 -1.43
CA SER A 69 -27.06 -4.48 -1.84
C SER A 69 -27.12 -2.98 -1.53
N ASP A 70 -27.99 -2.29 -2.26
CA ASP A 70 -28.29 -0.87 -2.04
C ASP A 70 -28.87 -0.61 -0.64
N ASP A 71 -29.51 -1.61 -0.01
CA ASP A 71 -30.07 -1.52 1.34
C ASP A 71 -29.02 -1.17 2.41
N LEU A 72 -27.74 -1.46 2.14
CA LEU A 72 -26.66 -1.11 3.06
C LEU A 72 -26.09 0.28 2.76
N GLU A 73 -26.33 0.89 1.61
CA GLU A 73 -25.82 2.24 1.24
C GLU A 73 -24.28 2.43 1.40
N GLY A 74 -23.53 1.33 1.61
CA GLY A 74 -22.10 1.32 1.95
C GLY A 74 -21.78 0.96 3.40
N ARG A 75 -20.59 0.41 3.63
CA ARG A 75 -20.15 -0.11 4.94
C ARG A 75 -18.94 0.66 5.49
N GLY A 76 -18.98 1.98 5.34
CA GLY A 76 -17.98 2.87 5.91
C GLY A 76 -18.08 2.91 7.43
N VAL A 77 -17.00 3.29 8.10
CA VAL A 77 -17.01 3.51 9.54
C VAL A 77 -18.13 4.49 9.92
N GLY A 78 -18.95 4.12 10.91
CA GLY A 78 -20.04 4.96 11.41
C GLY A 78 -21.29 5.02 10.52
N THR A 79 -21.34 4.29 9.39
CA THR A 79 -22.55 4.22 8.55
C THR A 79 -23.55 3.21 9.10
N GLU A 80 -24.84 3.44 8.85
CA GLU A 80 -25.89 2.48 9.23
C GLU A 80 -25.74 1.14 8.49
N GLY A 81 -25.29 1.18 7.24
CA GLY A 81 -24.95 -0.02 6.47
C GLY A 81 -23.92 -0.93 7.12
N LEU A 82 -22.91 -0.35 7.78
CA LEU A 82 -21.94 -1.13 8.54
C LEU A 82 -22.60 -1.83 9.73
N ASN A 83 -23.51 -1.16 10.44
CA ASN A 83 -24.27 -1.74 11.55
C ASN A 83 -25.17 -2.88 11.08
N LEU A 84 -25.88 -2.71 9.96
CA LEU A 84 -26.72 -3.74 9.35
C LEU A 84 -25.91 -4.97 8.92
N ALA A 85 -24.73 -4.75 8.32
CA ALA A 85 -23.83 -5.83 7.95
C ALA A 85 -23.32 -6.59 9.19
N ALA A 86 -22.95 -5.88 10.26
CA ALA A 86 -22.51 -6.49 11.51
C ALA A 86 -23.63 -7.34 12.14
N GLN A 87 -24.86 -6.83 12.15
CA GLN A 87 -26.04 -7.57 12.62
C GLN A 87 -26.31 -8.81 11.78
N TYR A 88 -26.23 -8.71 10.45
CA TYR A 88 -26.37 -9.86 9.55
C TYR A 88 -25.35 -10.95 9.85
N ILE A 89 -24.08 -10.59 10.02
CA ILE A 89 -23.01 -11.54 10.35
C ILE A 89 -23.26 -12.18 11.72
N ALA A 90 -23.61 -11.39 12.74
CA ALA A 90 -23.93 -11.90 14.08
C ALA A 90 -25.11 -12.89 14.04
N ALA A 91 -26.18 -12.57 13.29
CA ALA A 91 -27.32 -13.46 13.11
C ALA A 91 -26.91 -14.78 12.43
N ARG A 92 -26.07 -14.74 11.39
CA ARG A 92 -25.55 -15.96 10.75
C ARG A 92 -24.69 -16.80 11.68
N PHE A 93 -23.89 -16.19 12.55
CA PHE A 93 -23.11 -16.92 13.55
C PHE A 93 -24.01 -17.60 14.60
N ALA A 94 -25.05 -16.91 15.06
CA ALA A 94 -26.05 -17.49 15.96
C ALA A 94 -26.81 -18.67 15.30
N GLU A 95 -27.21 -18.54 14.02
CA GLU A 95 -27.84 -19.63 13.25
C GLU A 95 -26.95 -20.87 13.13
N LEU A 96 -25.62 -20.68 13.10
CA LEU A 96 -24.64 -21.76 13.05
C LEU A 96 -24.34 -22.36 14.44
N GLY A 97 -24.94 -21.83 15.51
CA GLY A 97 -24.74 -22.30 16.88
C GLY A 97 -23.45 -21.83 17.53
N LEU A 98 -22.84 -20.75 17.03
CA LEU A 98 -21.68 -20.13 17.67
C LEU A 98 -22.12 -19.32 18.90
N ASP A 99 -21.26 -19.26 19.91
CA ASP A 99 -21.44 -18.36 21.04
C ASP A 99 -21.22 -16.92 20.58
N THR A 100 -22.26 -16.10 20.72
CA THR A 100 -22.30 -14.70 20.29
C THR A 100 -22.42 -13.74 21.47
N GLU A 101 -22.30 -14.21 22.71
CA GLU A 101 -22.46 -13.39 23.93
C GLU A 101 -21.10 -12.98 24.54
N LEU A 102 -20.08 -12.82 23.68
CA LEU A 102 -18.68 -12.67 24.09
C LEU A 102 -18.35 -11.28 24.69
N PHE A 103 -19.16 -10.25 24.44
CA PHE A 103 -18.90 -8.88 24.88
C PHE A 103 -20.13 -8.33 25.63
N ASP A 104 -20.11 -8.44 26.96
CA ASP A 104 -21.20 -8.01 27.86
C ASP A 104 -22.58 -8.57 27.47
N GLY A 105 -22.62 -9.83 27.03
CA GLY A 105 -23.85 -10.47 26.56
C GLY A 105 -24.28 -10.08 25.15
N THR A 106 -23.38 -9.46 24.38
CA THR A 106 -23.62 -9.05 23.00
C THR A 106 -22.52 -9.58 22.06
N PRO A 107 -22.79 -9.66 20.75
CA PRO A 107 -21.77 -10.04 19.76
C PRO A 107 -20.81 -8.90 19.41
N PHE A 108 -20.99 -7.71 19.99
CA PHE A 108 -20.33 -6.49 19.52
C PHE A 108 -19.33 -5.95 20.54
N GLN A 109 -18.07 -5.89 20.16
CA GLN A 109 -17.05 -5.18 20.91
C GLN A 109 -17.10 -3.68 20.60
N GLN A 110 -17.36 -2.86 21.60
CA GLN A 110 -17.27 -1.40 21.49
C GLN A 110 -15.83 -0.95 21.69
N PHE A 111 -15.35 -0.03 20.85
CA PHE A 111 -14.06 0.63 21.00
C PHE A 111 -14.12 2.03 20.39
N GLU A 112 -13.28 2.93 20.89
CA GLU A 112 -13.14 4.28 20.33
C GLU A 112 -12.22 4.24 19.11
N MET A 113 -12.55 5.06 18.11
CA MET A 113 -11.75 5.18 16.90
C MET A 113 -11.89 6.58 16.30
N THR A 114 -10.75 7.19 16.01
CA THR A 114 -10.68 8.42 15.20
C THR A 114 -11.23 8.18 13.80
N VAL A 115 -12.40 8.77 13.52
CA VAL A 115 -13.05 8.72 12.19
C VAL A 115 -12.60 9.84 11.26
N GLY A 116 -11.86 10.82 11.79
CA GLY A 116 -11.32 11.95 11.06
C GLY A 116 -10.56 12.90 11.97
N SER A 117 -9.83 13.82 11.37
CA SER A 117 -9.14 14.90 12.07
C SER A 117 -9.28 16.17 11.27
N GLU A 118 -9.26 17.31 11.93
CA GLU A 118 -9.27 18.62 11.28
C GLU A 118 -8.26 19.54 11.96
N LEU A 119 -7.86 20.60 11.24
CA LEU A 119 -7.03 21.63 11.82
C LEU A 119 -7.82 22.39 12.89
N GLY A 120 -7.20 22.60 14.05
CA GLY A 120 -7.77 23.45 15.09
C GLY A 120 -7.87 24.91 14.64
N ALA A 121 -8.64 25.70 15.39
CA ALA A 121 -8.88 27.12 15.07
C ALA A 121 -7.61 28.00 15.10
N THR A 122 -6.56 27.58 15.82
CA THR A 122 -5.31 28.32 15.96
C THR A 122 -4.14 27.38 15.70
N ASN A 123 -3.32 27.71 14.70
CA ASN A 123 -2.08 27.01 14.39
C ASN A 123 -1.02 28.08 14.15
N GLU A 124 -0.10 28.21 15.09
CA GLU A 124 0.96 29.20 15.07
C GLU A 124 2.27 28.50 15.43
N VAL A 125 3.30 28.73 14.64
CA VAL A 125 4.64 28.20 14.88
C VAL A 125 5.63 29.31 14.58
N GLU A 126 6.61 29.46 15.47
CA GLU A 126 7.79 30.28 15.23
C GLU A 126 9.04 29.48 15.52
N LEU A 127 10.11 29.77 14.80
CA LEU A 127 11.43 29.21 15.08
C LEU A 127 12.32 30.27 15.70
N THR A 128 12.92 29.95 16.83
CA THR A 128 13.84 30.84 17.54
C THR A 128 15.27 30.37 17.33
N GLY A 129 16.07 31.19 16.64
CA GLY A 129 17.49 30.99 16.41
C GLY A 129 18.37 31.88 17.28
N PRO A 130 19.71 31.71 17.21
CA PRO A 130 20.64 32.55 17.95
C PRO A 130 20.52 34.03 17.53
N PRO A 131 21.02 34.95 18.37
CA PRO A 131 21.07 36.37 18.01
C PRO A 131 21.86 36.60 16.72
N ALA A 132 21.36 37.53 15.90
CA ALA A 132 22.12 38.00 14.75
C ALA A 132 23.43 38.69 15.21
N ALA A 133 24.44 38.70 14.34
CA ALA A 133 25.73 39.33 14.67
C ALA A 133 25.54 40.80 15.11
N GLY A 134 25.94 41.10 16.35
CA GLY A 134 25.78 42.43 16.94
C GLY A 134 24.46 42.67 17.67
N SER A 135 23.63 41.65 17.86
CA SER A 135 22.44 41.68 18.72
C SER A 135 22.60 40.74 19.92
N ASP A 136 21.99 41.10 21.05
CA ASP A 136 21.84 40.22 22.23
C ASP A 136 20.49 39.50 22.25
N THR A 137 19.59 39.81 21.31
CA THR A 137 18.25 39.22 21.24
C THR A 137 18.21 38.07 20.25
N ALA A 138 17.58 36.96 20.64
CA ALA A 138 17.32 35.84 19.76
C ALA A 138 16.57 36.27 18.49
N THR A 139 16.82 35.57 17.38
CA THR A 139 16.14 35.85 16.11
C THR A 139 14.92 34.95 16.03
N THR A 140 13.73 35.54 15.99
CA THR A 140 12.47 34.80 15.82
C THR A 140 12.00 34.84 14.36
N ILE A 141 11.60 33.69 13.83
CA ILE A 141 11.09 33.51 12.48
C ILE A 141 9.66 32.96 12.60
N PRO A 142 8.62 33.81 12.52
CA PRO A 142 7.25 33.32 12.46
C PRO A 142 7.03 32.57 11.14
N LEU A 143 6.27 31.47 11.20
CA LEU A 143 5.98 30.65 10.03
C LEU A 143 4.52 30.87 9.59
N GLU A 144 4.31 30.99 8.28
CA GLU A 144 2.98 31.09 7.70
C GLU A 144 2.36 29.70 7.47
N LEU A 145 1.13 29.49 7.95
CA LEU A 145 0.42 28.22 7.79
C LEU A 145 0.09 27.97 6.30
N GLY A 146 0.41 26.78 5.81
CA GLY A 146 0.22 26.38 4.41
C GLY A 146 1.37 26.80 3.49
N GLU A 147 2.19 27.78 3.90
CA GLU A 147 3.36 28.23 3.15
C GLU A 147 4.67 27.78 3.77
N ASP A 148 4.90 28.01 5.05
CA ASP A 148 6.14 27.62 5.72
C ASP A 148 5.99 26.34 6.52
N PHE A 149 4.80 26.10 7.09
CA PHE A 149 4.51 24.90 7.85
C PHE A 149 3.08 24.39 7.69
N THR A 150 2.85 23.14 8.07
CA THR A 150 1.53 22.54 8.22
C THR A 150 1.58 21.50 9.35
N PRO A 151 0.68 21.56 10.34
CA PRO A 151 0.48 20.45 11.27
C PRO A 151 0.15 19.17 10.52
N MET A 152 0.47 18.01 11.07
CA MET A 152 0.15 16.73 10.44
C MET A 152 -0.84 15.94 11.29
N SER A 153 -1.89 15.39 10.66
CA SER A 153 -2.94 14.61 11.33
C SER A 153 -2.46 13.33 12.01
N ILE A 154 -1.22 12.93 11.73
CA ILE A 154 -0.58 11.78 12.36
C ILE A 154 -0.15 12.06 13.81
N GLY A 155 -0.01 13.34 14.19
CA GLY A 155 0.33 13.78 15.54
C GLY A 155 -0.85 14.32 16.32
N GLY A 156 -0.57 14.75 17.55
CA GLY A 156 -1.53 15.43 18.42
C GLY A 156 -1.44 16.97 18.33
N SER A 157 -2.33 17.62 19.08
CA SER A 157 -2.36 19.07 19.26
C SER A 157 -1.71 19.47 20.59
N GLY A 158 -1.08 20.63 20.67
CA GLY A 158 -0.56 21.14 21.94
C GLY A 158 0.12 22.48 21.81
N LYS A 159 0.44 23.09 22.96
CA LYS A 159 1.33 24.25 23.07
C LYS A 159 2.69 23.76 23.54
N PHE A 160 3.76 24.24 22.91
CA PHE A 160 5.10 23.81 23.24
C PHE A 160 6.11 24.93 22.94
N ASP A 161 7.18 24.96 23.73
CA ASP A 161 8.38 25.77 23.52
C ASP A 161 9.55 24.84 23.86
N LEU A 162 10.21 24.31 22.83
CA LEU A 162 11.11 23.16 22.94
C LEU A 162 12.43 23.43 22.22
N PRO A 163 13.56 22.91 22.73
CA PRO A 163 14.81 22.91 21.98
C PRO A 163 14.66 22.05 20.71
N LEU A 164 15.41 22.39 19.67
CA LEU A 164 15.48 21.61 18.44
C LEU A 164 16.65 20.63 18.46
N ALA A 165 16.46 19.42 17.94
CA ALA A 165 17.53 18.47 17.65
C ALA A 165 17.38 17.91 16.23
N PHE A 166 18.45 17.93 15.43
CA PHE A 166 18.41 17.36 14.08
C PHE A 166 18.91 15.91 14.11
N VAL A 167 18.08 14.97 13.65
CA VAL A 167 18.34 13.52 13.72
C VAL A 167 18.27 12.87 12.34
N GLY A 168 18.83 13.51 11.32
CA GLY A 168 18.94 12.91 9.98
C GLY A 168 17.59 12.42 9.45
N TYR A 169 17.48 11.13 9.14
CA TYR A 169 16.25 10.48 8.67
C TYR A 169 15.43 9.85 9.81
N GLY A 170 15.84 10.00 11.06
CA GLY A 170 15.14 9.48 12.24
C GLY A 170 15.11 7.96 12.31
N ILE A 171 16.12 7.28 11.76
CA ILE A 171 16.17 5.82 11.68
C ILE A 171 17.06 5.25 12.78
N THR A 172 16.58 4.20 13.45
CA THR A 172 17.37 3.30 14.28
C THR A 172 17.16 1.88 13.74
N GLY A 173 18.19 1.34 13.08
CA GLY A 173 18.16 0.08 12.36
C GLY A 173 19.37 -0.79 12.73
N SER A 174 19.14 -1.78 13.59
CA SER A 174 20.22 -2.69 14.02
C SER A 174 20.71 -3.59 12.89
N ASP A 175 19.81 -4.03 12.01
CA ASP A 175 20.17 -4.88 10.87
C ASP A 175 20.99 -4.10 9.83
N GLU A 176 20.69 -2.81 9.70
CA GLU A 176 21.35 -1.88 8.80
C GLU A 176 22.61 -1.24 9.42
N MET A 177 22.90 -1.52 10.69
CA MET A 177 24.01 -0.92 11.47
C MET A 177 24.01 0.61 11.37
N TYR A 178 22.82 1.21 11.52
CA TYR A 178 22.59 2.63 11.30
C TYR A 178 21.70 3.21 12.39
N ASP A 179 22.13 4.30 13.03
CA ASP A 179 21.33 5.00 14.04
C ASP A 179 21.54 6.52 13.96
N ASP A 180 20.52 7.24 13.51
CA ASP A 180 20.51 8.70 13.46
C ASP A 180 20.42 9.36 14.85
N TYR A 181 20.05 8.60 15.89
CA TYR A 181 19.96 9.10 17.26
C TYR A 181 21.27 8.89 18.03
N GLU A 182 22.24 8.16 17.47
CA GLU A 182 23.49 7.84 18.16
C GLU A 182 24.25 9.11 18.53
N GLY A 183 24.49 9.30 19.84
CA GLY A 183 25.20 10.46 20.37
C GLY A 183 24.39 11.76 20.42
N ILE A 184 23.07 11.72 20.15
CA ILE A 184 22.18 12.89 20.18
C ILE A 184 21.18 12.75 21.33
N ASP A 185 21.24 13.67 22.29
CA ASP A 185 20.21 13.77 23.32
C ASP A 185 18.96 14.45 22.73
N VAL A 186 17.86 13.70 22.63
CA VAL A 186 16.57 14.18 22.12
C VAL A 186 15.47 14.25 23.19
N GLN A 187 15.79 13.88 24.43
CA GLN A 187 14.80 13.79 25.50
C GLN A 187 14.14 15.16 25.73
N GLY A 188 12.82 15.23 25.54
CA GLY A 188 12.06 16.47 25.71
C GLY A 188 12.31 17.53 24.64
N LYS A 189 12.90 17.19 23.49
CA LYS A 189 13.18 18.11 22.38
C LYS A 189 12.23 17.89 21.22
N ALA A 190 12.08 18.90 20.37
CA ALA A 190 11.47 18.76 19.07
C ALA A 190 12.53 18.25 18.07
N VAL A 191 12.32 17.06 17.50
CA VAL A 191 13.29 16.47 16.57
C VAL A 191 12.95 16.84 15.13
N ILE A 192 13.95 17.29 14.38
CA ILE A 192 13.85 17.56 12.94
C ILE A 192 14.30 16.31 12.19
N ILE A 193 13.40 15.79 11.36
CA ILE A 193 13.53 14.53 10.64
C ILE A 193 13.36 14.77 9.13
N LEU A 194 14.31 14.29 8.34
CA LEU A 194 14.20 14.25 6.89
C LEU A 194 13.22 13.17 6.46
N ARG A 195 12.36 13.49 5.49
CA ARG A 195 11.56 12.51 4.78
C ARG A 195 12.44 11.49 4.05
N HIS A 196 11.84 10.34 3.73
CA HIS A 196 12.49 9.24 3.02
C HIS A 196 13.62 8.60 3.85
N GLU A 197 14.71 8.21 3.22
CA GLU A 197 15.80 7.45 3.83
C GLU A 197 17.14 7.74 3.14
N PRO A 198 18.28 7.35 3.72
CA PRO A 198 19.58 7.51 3.08
C PRO A 198 19.73 6.68 1.80
N GLN A 199 20.62 7.13 0.92
CA GLN A 199 21.10 6.33 -0.23
C GLN A 199 20.02 5.88 -1.24
N GLN A 200 18.94 6.65 -1.42
CA GLN A 200 17.79 6.31 -2.30
C GLN A 200 18.15 5.98 -3.76
N ASP A 201 19.26 6.48 -4.28
CA ASP A 201 19.71 6.23 -5.65
C ASP A 201 20.81 5.14 -5.73
N ASN A 202 21.10 4.43 -4.63
CA ASN A 202 22.08 3.36 -4.57
C ASN A 202 21.40 1.98 -4.65
N PRO A 203 21.57 1.20 -5.74
CA PRO A 203 21.04 -0.15 -5.85
C PRO A 203 21.56 -1.14 -4.79
N HIS A 204 22.63 -0.77 -4.08
CA HIS A 204 23.22 -1.54 -2.98
C HIS A 204 23.01 -0.88 -1.62
N SER A 205 22.04 0.03 -1.49
CA SER A 205 21.65 0.59 -0.20
C SER A 205 21.28 -0.51 0.78
N VAL A 206 21.69 -0.34 2.04
CA VAL A 206 21.25 -1.20 3.16
C VAL A 206 19.75 -1.03 3.45
N PHE A 207 19.13 0.00 2.89
CA PHE A 207 17.69 0.30 2.97
C PHE A 207 16.98 -0.14 1.70
N ASP A 208 16.98 -1.45 1.41
CA ASP A 208 16.26 -2.05 0.26
C ASP A 208 16.64 -1.52 -1.13
N GLY A 209 17.91 -1.12 -1.32
CA GLY A 209 18.42 -0.66 -2.62
C GLY A 209 17.77 0.65 -3.08
N THR A 210 17.09 0.61 -4.22
CA THR A 210 16.34 1.77 -4.76
C THR A 210 14.85 1.74 -4.42
N GLU A 211 14.39 0.69 -3.76
CA GLU A 211 13.01 0.58 -3.27
C GLU A 211 12.86 1.33 -1.95
N THR A 212 11.61 1.62 -1.56
CA THR A 212 11.34 2.27 -0.28
C THR A 212 11.36 1.26 0.86
N SER A 213 12.26 1.43 1.82
CA SER A 213 12.36 0.50 2.95
C SER A 213 11.29 0.70 4.01
N ARG A 214 11.22 -0.26 4.95
CA ARG A 214 10.35 -0.20 6.14
C ARG A 214 10.57 1.04 7.02
N HIS A 215 11.71 1.74 6.88
CA HIS A 215 12.09 2.88 7.72
C HIS A 215 11.63 4.24 7.16
N ALA A 216 11.25 4.30 5.89
CA ALA A 216 10.82 5.54 5.24
C ALA A 216 9.44 6.08 5.71
N PRO A 217 8.43 5.27 6.07
CA PRO A 217 7.10 5.79 6.42
C PRO A 217 7.10 6.70 7.66
N PHE A 218 6.28 7.76 7.62
CA PHE A 218 6.12 8.72 8.72
C PHE A 218 5.79 8.06 10.05
N VAL A 219 4.87 7.09 10.06
CA VAL A 219 4.44 6.37 11.27
C VAL A 219 5.62 5.67 11.95
N ARG A 220 6.54 5.07 11.17
CA ARG A 220 7.71 4.38 11.70
C ARG A 220 8.68 5.35 12.34
N LYS A 221 8.96 6.48 11.66
CA LYS A 221 9.84 7.55 12.17
C LYS A 221 9.26 8.22 13.42
N LEU A 222 7.95 8.44 13.43
CA LEU A 222 7.22 8.99 14.57
C LEU A 222 7.30 8.07 15.79
N ALA A 223 7.11 6.75 15.58
CA ALA A 223 7.26 5.77 16.64
C ALA A 223 8.68 5.75 17.22
N ASN A 224 9.69 5.78 16.35
CA ASN A 224 11.10 5.80 16.76
C ASN A 224 11.42 7.07 17.57
N ALA A 225 11.00 8.25 17.09
CA ALA A 225 11.18 9.51 17.81
C ALA A 225 10.56 9.49 19.21
N TYR A 226 9.35 8.93 19.33
CA TYR A 226 8.68 8.74 20.60
C TYR A 226 9.44 7.79 21.53
N GLU A 227 9.95 6.67 21.01
CA GLU A 227 10.74 5.69 21.78
C GLU A 227 12.05 6.29 22.32
N HIS A 228 12.65 7.25 21.59
CA HIS A 228 13.82 8.00 22.02
C HIS A 228 13.50 9.19 22.95
N GLY A 229 12.22 9.45 23.26
CA GLY A 229 11.82 10.47 24.21
C GLY A 229 11.69 11.89 23.64
N ALA A 230 11.57 12.03 22.31
CA ALA A 230 11.22 13.30 21.69
C ALA A 230 9.85 13.79 22.18
N ALA A 231 9.69 15.12 22.28
CA ALA A 231 8.44 15.76 22.71
C ALA A 231 7.64 16.35 21.54
N ALA A 232 8.25 16.51 20.36
CA ALA A 232 7.58 16.88 19.12
C ALA A 232 8.41 16.39 17.92
N VAL A 233 7.77 16.27 16.74
CA VAL A 233 8.44 15.92 15.49
C VAL A 233 8.20 16.99 14.44
N ILE A 234 9.27 17.38 13.75
CA ILE A 234 9.25 18.28 12.61
C ILE A 234 9.79 17.50 11.40
N PHE A 235 8.92 17.16 10.47
CA PHE A 235 9.34 16.62 9.18
C PHE A 235 9.72 17.73 8.21
N CYS A 236 10.74 17.49 7.39
CA CYS A 236 11.06 18.34 6.25
C CYS A 236 11.58 17.52 5.07
N THR A 237 11.54 18.09 3.87
CA THR A 237 12.06 17.42 2.68
C THR A 237 13.58 17.57 2.62
N GLY A 238 14.29 16.45 2.45
CA GLY A 238 15.73 16.45 2.22
C GLY A 238 16.10 17.10 0.90
N GLU A 239 17.27 17.75 0.84
CA GLU A 239 17.76 18.41 -0.38
C GLU A 239 17.92 17.46 -1.56
N HIS A 240 18.33 16.22 -1.30
CA HIS A 240 18.42 15.19 -2.32
C HIS A 240 17.09 14.99 -3.06
N GLU A 241 15.99 14.85 -2.33
CA GLU A 241 14.66 14.63 -2.89
C GLU A 241 14.18 15.87 -3.67
N ILE A 242 14.37 17.07 -3.12
CA ILE A 242 14.04 18.33 -3.80
C ILE A 242 14.79 18.42 -5.15
N LEU A 243 16.11 18.19 -5.14
CA LEU A 243 16.92 18.28 -6.35
C LEU A 243 16.57 17.17 -7.35
N LYS A 244 16.22 15.97 -6.88
CA LYS A 244 15.76 14.87 -7.74
C LYS A 244 14.49 15.25 -8.50
N ASP A 245 13.50 15.80 -7.81
CA ASP A 245 12.24 16.22 -8.42
C ASP A 245 12.41 17.41 -9.36
N VAL A 246 13.21 18.40 -8.96
CA VAL A 246 13.53 19.57 -9.79
C VAL A 246 14.27 19.14 -11.06
N ARG A 247 15.30 18.29 -10.97
CA ARG A 247 16.02 17.77 -12.15
C ARG A 247 15.09 17.01 -13.09
N ARG A 248 14.19 16.19 -12.56
CA ARG A 248 13.21 15.45 -13.37
C ARG A 248 12.23 16.40 -14.06
N ALA A 249 11.80 17.47 -13.39
CA ALA A 249 10.97 18.50 -14.01
C ALA A 249 11.72 19.29 -15.09
N LEU A 250 12.98 19.65 -14.83
CA LEU A 250 13.85 20.34 -15.77
C LEU A 250 14.10 19.50 -17.03
N ALA A 251 14.45 18.22 -16.89
CA ALA A 251 14.65 17.34 -18.04
C ALA A 251 13.41 17.27 -18.96
N ARG A 252 12.21 17.24 -18.37
CA ARG A 252 10.97 17.30 -19.16
C ARG A 252 10.81 18.65 -19.86
N TYR A 253 11.13 19.75 -19.18
CA TYR A 253 11.09 21.08 -19.80
C TYR A 253 12.08 21.20 -20.96
N GLU A 254 13.31 20.71 -20.79
CA GLU A 254 14.35 20.69 -21.82
C GLU A 254 13.92 19.85 -23.04
N ASN A 255 13.33 18.67 -22.82
CA ASN A 255 12.81 17.84 -23.92
C ASN A 255 11.77 18.57 -24.79
N THR A 256 10.89 19.39 -24.20
CA THR A 256 9.93 20.19 -25.00
C THR A 256 10.63 21.23 -25.88
N LEU A 257 11.74 21.81 -25.40
CA LEU A 257 12.50 22.76 -26.20
C LEU A 257 13.21 22.06 -27.36
N GLU A 258 13.71 20.85 -27.13
CA GLU A 258 14.28 20.00 -28.19
C GLU A 258 13.22 19.61 -29.23
N GLU A 259 12.02 19.19 -28.79
CA GLU A 259 10.89 18.88 -29.70
C GLU A 259 10.52 20.09 -30.56
N LEU A 260 10.49 21.30 -29.97
CA LEU A 260 10.21 22.54 -30.70
C LEU A 260 11.30 22.85 -31.74
N ASP A 261 12.57 22.66 -31.40
CA ASP A 261 13.69 22.85 -32.33
C ASP A 261 13.67 21.84 -33.49
N GLN A 262 13.36 20.58 -33.19
CA GLN A 262 13.20 19.52 -34.19
C GLN A 262 12.04 19.83 -35.13
N LEU A 263 10.89 20.26 -34.60
CA LEU A 263 9.72 20.64 -35.39
C LEU A 263 10.06 21.79 -36.33
N ARG A 264 10.71 22.84 -35.82
CA ARG A 264 11.18 23.99 -36.62
C ARG A 264 12.13 23.54 -37.74
N THR A 265 13.10 22.69 -37.42
CA THR A 265 14.08 22.18 -38.39
C THR A 265 13.42 21.35 -39.49
N LYS A 266 12.48 20.47 -39.11
CA LYS A 266 11.70 19.65 -40.05
C LYS A 266 10.86 20.52 -40.99
N PHE A 267 10.19 21.54 -40.46
CA PHE A 267 9.39 22.44 -41.27
C PHE A 267 10.26 23.26 -42.24
N ALA A 268 11.39 23.80 -41.77
CA ALA A 268 12.33 24.56 -42.59
C ALA A 268 12.95 23.75 -43.75
N ALA A 269 13.02 22.42 -43.63
CA ALA A 269 13.50 21.53 -44.70
C ALA A 269 12.46 21.30 -45.82
N THR A 270 11.22 21.78 -45.65
CA THR A 270 10.16 21.64 -46.66
C THR A 270 10.20 22.82 -47.63
N GLU A 271 10.64 22.61 -48.87
CA GLU A 271 10.84 23.69 -49.86
C GLU A 271 9.54 24.42 -50.26
N HIS A 272 8.44 23.69 -50.39
CA HIS A 272 7.13 24.20 -50.82
C HIS A 272 6.00 23.64 -49.95
N PRO A 273 5.86 24.11 -48.69
CA PRO A 273 4.82 23.61 -47.80
C PRO A 273 3.43 24.02 -48.30
N SER A 274 2.47 23.10 -48.25
CA SER A 274 1.06 23.42 -48.51
C SER A 274 0.49 24.26 -47.37
N LEU A 275 -0.62 24.96 -47.61
CA LEU A 275 -1.31 25.70 -46.54
C LEU A 275 -1.68 24.78 -45.36
N ALA A 276 -2.15 23.56 -45.65
CA ALA A 276 -2.45 22.58 -44.60
C ALA A 276 -1.22 22.19 -43.77
N ALA A 277 -0.03 22.06 -44.40
CA ALA A 277 1.21 21.78 -43.68
C ALA A 277 1.71 22.97 -42.86
N ILE A 278 1.42 24.20 -43.31
CA ILE A 278 1.69 25.42 -42.54
C ILE A 278 0.78 25.46 -41.31
N ASP A 279 -0.53 25.23 -41.48
CA ASP A 279 -1.50 25.22 -40.39
C ASP A 279 -1.16 24.14 -39.35
N GLU A 280 -0.86 22.91 -39.80
CA GLU A 280 -0.44 21.82 -38.90
C GLU A 280 0.83 22.16 -38.11
N TYR A 281 1.82 22.79 -38.76
CA TYR A 281 3.02 23.26 -38.07
C TYR A 281 2.70 24.32 -37.00
N LEU A 282 1.84 25.29 -37.33
CA LEU A 282 1.44 26.35 -36.40
C LEU A 282 0.68 25.79 -35.19
N ASP A 283 -0.21 24.82 -35.41
CA ASP A 283 -0.93 24.12 -34.34
C ASP A 283 0.06 23.36 -33.43
N GLN A 284 0.98 22.59 -34.01
CA GLN A 284 2.00 21.86 -33.26
C GLN A 284 2.94 22.78 -32.46
N VAL A 285 3.31 23.93 -33.02
CA VAL A 285 4.07 24.96 -32.30
C VAL A 285 3.25 25.52 -31.14
N GLY A 286 1.97 25.81 -31.35
CA GLY A 286 1.07 26.29 -30.31
C GLY A 286 1.00 25.33 -29.13
N ASP A 287 0.80 24.04 -29.40
CA ASP A 287 0.75 22.98 -28.39
C ASP A 287 2.06 22.86 -27.61
N LEU A 288 3.21 22.88 -28.30
CA LEU A 288 4.52 22.78 -27.66
C LEU A 288 4.86 24.01 -26.81
N VAL A 289 4.46 25.21 -27.24
CA VAL A 289 4.62 26.44 -26.44
C VAL A 289 3.81 26.36 -25.16
N GLU A 290 2.55 25.92 -25.24
CA GLU A 290 1.69 25.75 -24.07
C GLU A 290 2.25 24.68 -23.12
N GLN A 291 2.73 23.55 -23.66
CA GLN A 291 3.41 22.53 -22.86
C GLN A 291 4.68 23.06 -22.18
N THR A 292 5.47 23.86 -22.89
CA THR A 292 6.70 24.48 -22.37
C THR A 292 6.39 25.40 -21.19
N GLN A 293 5.33 26.22 -21.29
CA GLN A 293 4.88 27.09 -20.21
C GLN A 293 4.44 26.27 -18.98
N ARG A 294 3.59 25.26 -19.17
CA ARG A 294 3.17 24.36 -18.07
C ARG A 294 4.36 23.65 -17.41
N ARG A 295 5.33 23.19 -18.19
CA ARG A 295 6.53 22.51 -17.66
C ARG A 295 7.45 23.49 -16.92
N ALA A 296 7.58 24.74 -17.37
CA ALA A 296 8.32 25.78 -16.67
C ALA A 296 7.68 26.10 -15.30
N GLU A 297 6.35 26.26 -15.24
CA GLU A 297 5.62 26.42 -13.99
C GLU A 297 5.81 25.20 -13.08
N ARG A 298 5.79 23.99 -13.67
CA ARG A 298 5.99 22.75 -12.92
C ARG A 298 7.35 22.73 -12.22
N VAL A 299 8.43 23.14 -12.88
CA VAL A 299 9.78 23.21 -12.28
C VAL A 299 9.79 24.03 -10.99
N ARG A 300 9.08 25.16 -10.97
CA ARG A 300 8.95 25.98 -9.75
C ARG A 300 8.07 25.29 -8.70
N SER A 301 6.93 24.74 -9.09
CA SER A 301 5.96 24.16 -8.15
C SER A 301 6.46 22.91 -7.42
N VAL A 302 7.44 22.19 -7.98
CA VAL A 302 8.05 21.00 -7.34
C VAL A 302 9.23 21.36 -6.43
N TYR A 303 9.59 22.63 -6.32
CA TYR A 303 10.64 23.06 -5.41
C TYR A 303 10.09 23.09 -3.98
N ASP A 304 10.46 22.08 -3.18
CA ASP A 304 10.11 21.93 -1.76
C ASP A 304 8.60 22.15 -1.45
N PRO A 305 7.71 21.31 -2.03
CA PRO A 305 6.27 21.50 -1.86
C PRO A 305 5.83 21.27 -0.41
N MET A 306 4.82 22.04 0.02
CA MET A 306 4.15 21.82 1.30
C MET A 306 3.38 20.50 1.31
N LEU A 307 3.47 19.75 2.40
CA LEU A 307 2.59 18.61 2.61
C LEU A 307 1.27 19.08 3.22
N GLY A 308 0.16 18.51 2.73
CA GLY A 308 -1.15 18.75 3.33
C GLY A 308 -1.29 18.08 4.70
N PHE A 309 -2.25 18.55 5.50
CA PHE A 309 -2.53 18.07 6.86
C PHE A 309 -2.65 16.53 6.95
N HIS A 310 -3.26 15.89 5.96
CA HIS A 310 -3.46 14.43 5.92
C HIS A 310 -2.38 13.63 5.18
N ALA A 311 -1.27 14.24 4.79
CA ALA A 311 -0.27 13.61 3.93
C ALA A 311 0.40 12.36 4.54
N ALA A 312 0.37 12.21 5.87
CA ALA A 312 0.90 11.04 6.58
C ALA A 312 -0.19 10.05 7.04
N GLY A 313 -1.44 10.22 6.60
CA GLY A 313 -2.59 9.45 7.06
C GLY A 313 -3.14 9.95 8.40
N ALA A 314 -4.20 9.29 8.87
CA ALA A 314 -4.78 9.56 10.19
C ALA A 314 -3.86 9.04 11.30
N GLY A 315 -3.63 9.85 12.34
CA GLY A 315 -2.92 9.44 13.54
C GLY A 315 -3.70 8.40 14.33
N SER A 316 -3.00 7.70 15.22
CA SER A 316 -3.67 6.88 16.25
C SER A 316 -3.91 7.72 17.49
N GLU A 317 -5.03 7.46 18.18
CA GLU A 317 -5.39 8.13 19.45
C GLU A 317 -4.31 7.99 20.53
N ALA A 318 -3.40 7.01 20.40
CA ALA A 318 -2.42 6.67 21.41
C ALA A 318 -1.26 7.68 21.57
N ARG A 319 -1.11 8.67 20.69
CA ARG A 319 0.06 9.57 20.71
C ARG A 319 -0.32 11.05 20.51
N GLU A 320 -0.31 11.82 21.60
CA GLU A 320 -0.56 13.27 21.63
C GLU A 320 0.61 14.13 21.12
N MET A 321 1.73 13.52 20.72
CA MET A 321 2.94 14.26 20.34
C MET A 321 2.69 15.17 19.13
N PRO A 322 2.96 16.48 19.21
CA PRO A 322 2.82 17.38 18.08
C PRO A 322 3.71 16.98 16.91
N VAL A 323 3.13 16.95 15.71
CA VAL A 323 3.84 16.65 14.46
C VAL A 323 3.58 17.75 13.46
N LEU A 324 4.65 18.33 12.94
CA LEU A 324 4.63 19.38 11.92
C LEU A 324 5.38 18.91 10.68
N PHE A 325 4.97 19.39 9.52
CA PHE A 325 5.84 19.49 8.36
C PHE A 325 6.24 20.97 8.19
N ILE A 326 7.53 21.24 8.04
CA ILE A 326 8.07 22.58 7.81
C ILE A 326 8.93 22.54 6.54
N ARG A 327 8.76 23.51 5.64
CA ARG A 327 9.63 23.65 4.46
C ARG A 327 11.10 23.82 4.89
N ARG A 328 12.02 23.39 4.03
CA ARG A 328 13.46 23.39 4.33
C ARG A 328 14.01 24.80 4.54
N GLU A 329 13.46 25.80 3.86
CA GLU A 329 14.01 27.17 3.87
C GLU A 329 14.01 27.82 5.27
N PRO A 330 12.88 27.86 6.03
CA PRO A 330 12.87 28.39 7.39
C PRO A 330 13.79 27.62 8.35
N LEU A 331 13.77 26.29 8.28
CA LEU A 331 14.65 25.44 9.11
C LEU A 331 16.13 25.72 8.81
N SER A 332 16.48 25.88 7.53
CA SER A 332 17.85 26.15 7.12
C SER A 332 18.37 27.47 7.66
N LYS A 333 17.53 28.51 7.80
CA LYS A 333 17.94 29.79 8.41
C LYS A 333 18.40 29.59 9.86
N VAL A 334 17.62 28.85 10.64
CA VAL A 334 17.94 28.58 12.07
C VAL A 334 19.11 27.63 12.22
N LEU A 335 19.15 26.55 11.43
CA LEU A 335 20.24 25.57 11.50
C LEU A 335 21.58 26.18 11.07
N LYS A 336 21.63 26.97 9.98
CA LYS A 336 22.87 27.65 9.55
C LYS A 336 23.36 28.66 10.56
N ALA A 337 22.45 29.43 11.16
CA ALA A 337 22.80 30.39 12.21
C ALA A 337 23.40 29.70 13.45
N THR A 338 22.93 28.49 13.77
CA THR A 338 23.36 27.73 14.96
C THR A 338 24.63 26.91 14.72
N LEU A 339 24.74 26.26 13.55
CA LEU A 339 25.82 25.31 13.24
C LEU A 339 26.98 25.97 12.45
N GLY A 340 26.79 27.17 11.91
CA GLY A 340 27.79 27.91 11.15
C GLY A 340 28.15 27.28 9.80
N LYS A 341 27.34 26.33 9.30
CA LYS A 341 27.53 25.62 8.02
C LYS A 341 26.20 25.46 7.30
#